data_AF-A0A9D2VWF7-F1
#
_entry.id   AF-A0A9D2VWF7-F1
#
_cell.length_a   1.000
_cell.length_b   1.000
_cell.length_c   1.000
_cell.angle_alpha   90.00
_cell.angle_beta   90.00
_cell.angle_gamma   90.00
#
_symmetry.space_group_name_H-M   'P 1'
#
loop_
_entity.id
_entity.type
_entity.pdbx_description
1 polymer ?
#
loop_
_entity_poly.entity_id
_entity_poly.type
_entity_poly.pdbx_seq_one_letter_code
_entity_poly.pdbx_strand_id
1 'polypeptide(L)'
;MKIAEIDTDDLPIWMCAVVDTVSENCKKRLKTSPQYSRIVEESDKLLSQYPFISTLIDRDKIETPMNLTLEQTKALSRFLALDADREDYERIQLYLMGCQHTIEVLQLLELL
;
A
#
# COMPACT_ATOMS: atom_id res chain seq x y z
N MET A 1 10.06 23.67 9.78
CA MET A 1 8.90 22.85 9.40
C MET A 1 8.58 21.96 10.59
N LYS A 2 7.40 22.08 11.21
CA LYS A 2 7.00 21.08 12.20
C LYS A 2 6.55 19.82 11.47
N ILE A 3 6.82 18.65 12.03
CA ILE A 3 6.41 17.38 11.41
C ILE A 3 4.88 17.34 11.19
N ALA A 4 4.11 17.91 12.11
CA ALA A 4 2.65 18.00 12.01
C ALA A 4 2.13 18.93 10.89
N GLU A 5 3.01 19.72 10.27
CA GLU A 5 2.68 20.66 9.20
C GLU A 5 3.12 20.13 7.81
N ILE A 6 3.63 18.89 7.75
CA ILE A 6 4.04 18.26 6.50
C ILE A 6 2.80 17.75 5.77
N ASP A 7 2.53 18.32 4.61
CA ASP A 7 1.54 17.82 3.65
C ASP A 7 2.24 16.92 2.62
N THR A 8 1.70 15.73 2.38
CA THR A 8 2.23 14.80 1.38
C THR A 8 2.02 15.30 -0.05
N ASP A 9 1.07 16.19 -0.27
CA ASP A 9 0.74 16.71 -1.59
C ASP A 9 1.69 17.83 -2.05
N ASP A 10 2.38 18.48 -1.10
CA ASP A 10 3.29 19.62 -1.35
C ASP A 10 4.76 19.32 -0.98
N LEU A 11 5.18 18.05 -1.11
CA LEU A 11 6.54 17.65 -0.79
C LEU A 11 7.56 18.14 -1.82
N PRO A 12 8.72 18.67 -1.39
CA PRO A 12 9.86 18.88 -2.28
C PRO A 12 10.30 17.57 -2.95
N ILE A 13 10.81 17.64 -4.18
CA ILE A 13 11.19 16.45 -4.99
C ILE A 13 12.09 15.46 -4.23
N TRP A 14 13.08 15.96 -3.47
CA TRP A 14 13.98 15.10 -2.71
C TRP A 14 13.25 14.31 -1.62
N MET A 15 12.17 14.87 -1.06
CA MET A 15 11.36 14.24 -0.04
C MET A 15 10.39 13.22 -0.64
N CYS A 16 9.89 13.45 -1.87
CA CYS A 16 9.18 12.42 -2.63
C CYS A 16 10.05 11.18 -2.85
N ALA A 17 11.31 11.37 -3.26
CA ALA A 17 12.25 10.26 -3.43
C ALA A 17 12.50 9.47 -2.12
N VAL A 18 12.48 10.15 -0.97
CA VAL A 18 12.56 9.50 0.35
C VAL A 18 11.30 8.67 0.62
N VAL A 19 10.11 9.22 0.35
CA VAL A 19 8.83 8.51 0.50
C VAL A 19 8.80 7.23 -0.36
N ASP A 20 9.18 7.33 -1.63
CA ASP A 20 9.25 6.17 -2.53
C ASP A 20 10.20 5.10 -2.01
N THR A 21 11.40 5.50 -1.56
CA THR A 21 12.39 4.59 -0.98
C THR A 21 11.86 3.88 0.27
N VAL A 22 11.17 4.61 1.15
CA VAL A 22 10.57 4.04 2.37
C VAL A 22 9.45 3.06 2.00
N SER A 23 8.60 3.41 1.04
CA SER A 23 7.52 2.56 0.53
C SER A 23 8.04 1.26 -0.06
N GLU A 24 9.07 1.33 -0.92
CA GLU A 24 9.71 0.13 -1.47
C GLU A 24 10.31 -0.77 -0.39
N ASN A 25 11.00 -0.16 0.59
CA ASN A 25 11.62 -0.91 1.67
C ASN A 25 10.58 -1.59 2.57
N CYS A 26 9.43 -0.95 2.80
CA CYS A 26 8.29 -1.56 3.48
C CYS A 26 7.85 -2.84 2.75
N LYS A 27 7.59 -2.74 1.44
CA LYS A 27 7.19 -3.89 0.61
C LYS A 27 8.25 -4.99 0.59
N LYS A 28 9.55 -4.64 0.50
CA LYS A 28 10.66 -5.60 0.55
C LYS A 28 10.71 -6.36 1.88
N ARG A 29 10.49 -5.68 3.01
CA ARG A 29 10.42 -6.34 4.34
C ARG A 29 9.20 -7.27 4.42
N LEU A 30 8.05 -6.80 3.97
CA LEU A 30 6.80 -7.58 4.00
C LEU A 30 6.80 -8.80 3.08
N LYS A 31 7.56 -8.81 1.98
CA LYS A 31 7.73 -10.00 1.12
C LYS A 31 8.26 -11.23 1.86
N THR A 32 8.92 -11.04 3.00
CA THR A 32 9.36 -12.17 3.85
C THR A 32 8.21 -12.83 4.60
N SER A 33 7.08 -12.15 4.77
CA SER A 33 5.87 -12.68 5.39
C SER A 33 5.10 -13.56 4.39
N PRO A 34 4.89 -14.86 4.70
CA PRO A 34 4.12 -15.76 3.83
C PRO A 34 2.68 -15.30 3.61
N GLN A 35 2.07 -14.66 4.61
CA GLN A 35 0.70 -14.16 4.55
C GLN A 35 0.60 -13.00 3.56
N TYR A 36 1.49 -12.02 3.68
CA TYR A 36 1.52 -10.87 2.78
C TYR A 36 1.79 -11.28 1.33
N SER A 37 2.77 -12.17 1.11
CA SER A 37 3.08 -12.67 -0.23
C SER A 37 1.89 -13.39 -0.88
N ARG A 38 1.13 -14.18 -0.12
CA ARG A 38 -0.11 -14.80 -0.61
C ARG A 38 -1.17 -13.77 -1.01
N ILE A 39 -1.34 -12.72 -0.20
CA ILE A 39 -2.29 -11.63 -0.50
C ILE A 39 -1.93 -10.96 -1.83
N VAL A 40 -0.66 -10.63 -2.03
CA VAL A 40 -0.18 -10.00 -3.27
C VAL A 40 -0.39 -10.93 -4.47
N GLU A 41 0.03 -12.19 -4.36
CA GLU A 41 -0.12 -13.17 -5.45
C GLU A 41 -1.60 -13.42 -5.82
N GLU A 42 -2.49 -13.48 -4.84
CA GLU A 42 -3.93 -13.67 -5.09
C GLU A 42 -4.55 -12.41 -5.72
N SER A 43 -4.15 -11.23 -5.25
CA SER A 43 -4.59 -9.96 -5.82
C SER A 43 -4.16 -9.82 -7.29
N ASP A 44 -2.91 -10.14 -7.61
CA ASP A 44 -2.36 -10.09 -8.97
C ASP A 44 -3.11 -11.07 -9.90
N LYS A 45 -3.45 -12.26 -9.40
CA LYS A 45 -4.26 -13.23 -10.16
C LYS A 45 -5.63 -12.68 -10.47
N LEU A 46 -6.32 -12.09 -9.49
CA LEU A 46 -7.65 -11.50 -9.67
C LEU A 46 -7.61 -10.36 -10.68
N LEU A 47 -6.62 -9.48 -10.61
CA LEU A 47 -6.43 -8.39 -11.57
C LEU A 47 -6.19 -8.92 -13.00
N SER A 48 -5.41 -9.99 -13.15
CA SER A 48 -5.18 -10.60 -14.47
C SER A 48 -6.42 -11.28 -15.06
N GLN A 49 -7.24 -11.90 -14.21
CA GLN A 49 -8.43 -12.65 -14.63
C GLN A 49 -9.63 -11.73 -14.87
N TYR A 50 -9.72 -10.63 -14.14
CA TYR A 50 -10.86 -9.71 -14.15
C TYR A 50 -10.39 -8.28 -14.42
N PRO A 51 -10.10 -7.91 -15.69
CA PRO A 51 -9.61 -6.57 -16.04
C PRO A 51 -10.53 -5.42 -15.63
N PHE A 52 -11.83 -5.67 -15.47
CA PHE A 52 -12.76 -4.64 -15.00
C PHE A 52 -12.40 -4.15 -13.58
N ILE A 53 -11.74 -4.98 -12.76
CA ILE A 53 -11.29 -4.61 -11.42
C ILE A 53 -10.23 -3.50 -11.52
N SER A 54 -9.27 -3.60 -12.45
CA SER A 54 -8.27 -2.54 -12.63
C SER A 54 -8.92 -1.23 -13.09
N THR A 55 -9.86 -1.30 -14.04
CA THR A 55 -10.63 -0.11 -14.48
C THR A 55 -11.32 0.60 -13.32
N LEU A 56 -11.86 -0.14 -12.34
CA LEU A 56 -12.49 0.44 -11.15
C LEU A 56 -11.46 1.07 -10.20
N ILE A 57 -10.31 0.43 -9.98
CA ILE A 57 -9.26 0.89 -9.06
C ILE A 57 -8.56 2.13 -9.61
N ASP A 58 -8.26 2.13 -10.91
CA ASP A 58 -7.60 3.25 -11.61
C ASP A 58 -8.52 4.47 -11.74
N ARG A 59 -9.78 4.34 -11.30
CA ARG A 59 -10.83 5.38 -11.34
C ARG A 59 -11.06 5.86 -12.78
N ASP A 60 -10.97 4.95 -13.72
CA ASP A 60 -11.27 5.22 -15.12
C ASP A 60 -12.72 5.69 -15.27
N LYS A 61 -12.98 6.51 -16.30
CA LYS A 61 -14.34 6.96 -16.60
C LYS A 61 -15.20 5.77 -17.05
N ILE A 62 -16.28 5.54 -16.31
CA ILE A 62 -17.31 4.56 -16.67
C ILE A 62 -18.36 5.28 -17.53
N GLU A 63 -18.23 5.16 -18.85
CA GLU A 63 -19.16 5.80 -19.79
C GLU A 63 -20.47 5.01 -19.97
N THR A 64 -20.44 3.70 -19.70
CA THR A 64 -21.59 2.80 -19.84
C THR A 64 -21.82 1.99 -18.57
N PRO A 65 -23.09 1.73 -18.17
CA PRO A 65 -23.39 0.88 -17.03
C PRO A 65 -22.72 -0.49 -17.16
N MET A 66 -22.02 -0.91 -16.11
CA MET A 66 -21.34 -2.21 -16.06
C MET A 66 -22.20 -3.20 -15.28
N ASN A 67 -22.74 -4.22 -15.96
CA ASN A 67 -23.52 -5.28 -15.33
C ASN A 67 -22.60 -6.44 -14.96
N LEU A 68 -22.38 -6.64 -13.65
CA LEU A 68 -21.52 -7.70 -13.15
C LEU A 68 -22.29 -9.00 -12.94
N THR A 69 -21.67 -10.12 -13.33
CA THR A 69 -22.15 -11.46 -12.95
C THR A 69 -21.89 -11.73 -11.48
N LEU A 70 -22.56 -12.75 -10.91
CA LEU A 70 -22.29 -13.16 -9.52
C LEU A 70 -20.81 -13.53 -9.29
N GLU A 71 -20.16 -14.16 -10.27
CA GLU A 71 -18.73 -14.51 -10.19
C GLU A 71 -17.85 -13.27 -10.18
N GLN A 72 -18.12 -12.30 -11.05
CA GLN A 72 -17.40 -11.02 -11.08
C GLN A 72 -17.59 -10.24 -9.78
N THR A 73 -18.81 -10.20 -9.24
CA THR A 73 -19.07 -9.55 -7.94
C THR A 73 -18.33 -10.23 -6.79
N LYS A 74 -18.25 -11.58 -6.79
CA LYS A 74 -17.44 -12.32 -5.80
C LYS A 74 -15.95 -12.04 -5.96
N ALA A 75 -15.45 -11.98 -7.19
CA ALA A 75 -14.06 -11.65 -7.47
C ALA A 75 -13.71 -10.23 -6.99
N LEU A 76 -14.58 -9.25 -7.26
CA LEU A 76 -14.43 -7.89 -6.77
C LEU A 76 -14.46 -7.83 -5.24
N SER A 77 -15.43 -8.49 -4.60
CA SER A 77 -15.51 -8.55 -3.14
C SER A 77 -14.26 -9.18 -2.51
N ARG A 78 -13.71 -10.22 -3.13
CA ARG A 78 -12.47 -10.86 -2.68
C ARG A 78 -11.27 -9.94 -2.84
N PHE A 79 -11.17 -9.27 -3.99
CA PHE A 79 -10.11 -8.30 -4.25
C PHE A 79 -10.11 -7.17 -3.21
N LEU A 80 -11.28 -6.56 -2.94
CA LEU A 80 -11.40 -5.48 -1.95
C LEU A 80 -10.98 -5.91 -0.55
N ALA A 81 -11.30 -7.15 -0.15
CA ALA A 81 -10.85 -7.69 1.13
C ALA A 81 -9.32 -7.87 1.17
N LEU A 82 -8.72 -8.40 0.10
CA LEU A 82 -7.27 -8.58 -0.01
C LEU A 82 -6.53 -7.23 -0.03
N ASP A 83 -7.10 -6.22 -0.69
CA ASP A 83 -6.53 -4.87 -0.75
C ASP A 83 -6.52 -4.19 0.62
N ALA A 84 -7.63 -4.30 1.36
CA ALA A 84 -7.70 -3.83 2.74
C ALA A 84 -6.69 -4.55 3.65
N ASP A 85 -6.60 -5.89 3.55
CA ASP A 85 -5.61 -6.66 4.31
C ASP A 85 -4.19 -6.20 3.96
N ARG A 86 -3.89 -5.98 2.66
CA ARG A 86 -2.59 -5.48 2.19
C ARG A 86 -2.26 -4.12 2.80
N GLU A 87 -3.19 -3.17 2.74
CA GLU A 87 -3.03 -1.83 3.31
C GLU A 87 -2.76 -1.89 4.82
N ASP A 88 -3.44 -2.78 5.54
CA ASP A 88 -3.22 -2.96 6.98
C ASP A 88 -1.80 -3.45 7.28
N TYR A 89 -1.29 -4.43 6.54
CA TYR A 89 0.10 -4.90 6.67
C TYR A 89 1.11 -3.77 6.37
N GLU A 90 0.92 -3.04 5.27
CA GLU A 90 1.82 -1.96 4.86
C GLU A 90 1.82 -0.81 5.89
N ARG A 91 0.64 -0.42 6.39
CA ARG A 91 0.49 0.65 7.38
C ARG A 91 1.16 0.29 8.70
N ILE A 92 0.95 -0.92 9.21
CA ILE A 92 1.60 -1.39 10.44
C ILE A 92 3.12 -1.43 10.26
N GLN A 93 3.60 -1.97 9.13
CA GLN A 93 5.03 -2.07 8.87
C GLN A 93 5.70 -0.69 8.74
N LEU A 94 5.05 0.26 8.07
CA LEU A 94 5.54 1.64 7.96
C LEU A 94 5.64 2.30 9.34
N TYR A 95 4.63 2.11 10.20
CA TYR A 95 4.67 2.62 11.57
C TYR A 95 5.84 2.04 12.36
N LEU A 96 6.05 0.72 12.31
CA LEU A 96 7.16 0.05 12.98
C LEU A 96 8.53 0.51 12.44
N MET A 97 8.65 0.74 11.13
CA MET A 97 9.85 1.33 10.54
C MET A 97 10.11 2.74 11.05
N GLY A 98 9.06 3.58 11.17
CA GLY A 98 9.17 4.91 11.75
C GLY A 98 9.65 4.89 13.21
N CYS A 99 9.13 3.98 14.02
CA CYS A 99 9.60 3.75 15.40
C CYS A 99 11.08 3.34 15.42
N GLN A 100 11.48 2.40 14.54
CA GLN A 100 12.88 1.97 14.43
C GLN A 100 13.80 3.15 14.09
N HIS A 101 13.48 3.93 13.05
CA HIS A 101 14.30 5.09 12.66
C HIS A 101 14.37 6.13 13.79
N THR A 102 13.29 6.31 14.56
CA THR A 102 13.28 7.21 15.71
C THR A 102 14.24 6.73 16.80
N ILE A 103 14.24 5.42 17.11
CA ILE A 103 15.18 4.84 18.09
C ILE A 103 16.63 5.02 17.61
N GLU A 104 16.91 4.76 16.33
CA GLU A 104 18.25 4.93 15.75
C GLU A 104 18.73 6.39 15.87
N VAL A 105 17.85 7.37 15.64
CA VAL A 105 18.18 8.79 15.82
C VAL A 105 18.45 9.13 17.29
N LEU A 106 17.64 8.61 18.22
CA LEU A 106 17.84 8.87 19.66
C LEU A 106 19.17 8.31 20.16
N GLN A 107 19.56 7.13 19.69
CA GLN A 107 20.87 6.53 19.99
C GLN A 107 22.02 7.36 19.43
N LEU A 108 21.90 7.84 18.18
CA LEU A 108 22.90 8.72 17.56
C LEU A 108 23.08 10.05 18.31
N LEU A 109 22.02 10.53 18.96
CA LEU A 109 22.04 11.75 19.77
C LEU A 109 22.43 11.50 21.23
N GLU A 110 22.78 10.27 21.61
CA GLU A 110 23.11 9.86 22.98
C GLU A 110 21.97 10.16 23.99
N LEU A 111 20.73 10.13 23.52
CA LEU A 111 19.53 10.33 24.34
C LEU A 111 18.93 9.01 24.85
N LEU A 112 19.49 7.88 24.40
CA LEU A 112 19.06 6.52 24.70
C LEU A 112 20.28 5.59 24.59
#